data_AF-A0A7R9L9M4-F1
#
_entry.id   AF-A0A7R9L9M4-F1
#
_cell.length_a   1.000
_cell.length_b   1.000
_cell.length_c   1.000
_cell.angle_alpha   90.00
_cell.angle_beta   90.00
_cell.angle_gamma   90.00
#
_symmetry.space_group_name_H-M   'P 1'
#
loop_
_entity.id
_entity.type
_entity.pdbx_description
1 polymer ?
#
loop_
_entity_poly.entity_id
_entity_poly.type
_entity_poly.pdbx_seq_one_letter_code
_entity_poly.pdbx_strand_id
1 'polypeptide(L)'
;MIIAAGAAGYEWFKLMPHESDHVKKIKAAGFGVLTAFFSGLYWVKHYPEYDGWYNITLNIVGLVLISAAVTAIFEVWKSSPWWLMYLFLLVWGADSGAYFVGRKFGKRKLAPDVSPNKSIEGLIGGIVTVAIVIIVVQSIYLHLTLPQHILFLVLSIVTVFSSVLGDLFESMIKRRAGIKDSGRILPGHGGVLDRIDSLLAAAPFFAAGMYMSQSVCILGVTGSIGRSTLKILQQHSDQYSVFAVTGFSRIKELSEICKQYRPKCVVVPSDKVDELQQLLAIHHIFDIEILTDEAGLITVSEHPDVDVVMAAIVGAAGLLPTLAAVKAGKRVLLANKEALVMSGDIMLQAAKDHHALLLPVDSEHNAIFQCLPQNYLQIQSNGEPQLGVKQVLLTASGGPFLNFSLEQLKTVTPAQACKHPNWSMGQKISVDSATLMNKGLELIEACHLFSIKEQFVTVVVHPQSIIHSMVQYVDGSTLAQMGNPDMCTPIAHALAWPERIQTHVPPLDLFVHSQLDFQAPDITRFPSLKLARNAMQAGGLAPSILNAANEIAVSAFLQQKIAFLEISQVVEHTLNHVQNGLADSIDTILQTDQLARQVASQRITQLGS
;
A
#
# COMPACT_ATOMS: atom_id res chain seq x y z
N MET A 1 8.19 4.06 -43.80
CA MET A 1 7.39 2.93 -43.27
C MET A 1 8.15 1.62 -43.21
N ILE A 2 8.72 1.07 -44.29
CA ILE A 2 9.50 -0.20 -44.22
C ILE A 2 10.82 -0.04 -43.45
N ILE A 3 11.49 1.10 -43.57
CA ILE A 3 12.67 1.45 -42.74
C ILE A 3 12.25 1.74 -41.29
N ALA A 4 11.02 2.20 -41.04
CA ALA A 4 10.50 2.45 -39.69
C ALA A 4 9.97 1.17 -39.02
N ALA A 5 9.44 0.21 -39.78
CA ALA A 5 9.11 -1.14 -39.31
C ALA A 5 10.37 -2.00 -39.15
N GLY A 6 11.40 -1.78 -39.98
CA GLY A 6 12.73 -2.35 -39.82
C GLY A 6 13.51 -1.77 -38.64
N ALA A 7 13.41 -0.46 -38.40
CA ALA A 7 13.95 0.20 -37.20
C ALA A 7 13.16 -0.19 -35.94
N ALA A 8 11.83 -0.29 -36.00
CA ALA A 8 11.02 -0.79 -34.89
C ALA A 8 11.28 -2.28 -34.62
N GLY A 9 11.55 -3.10 -35.64
CA GLY A 9 11.97 -4.50 -35.49
C GLY A 9 13.40 -4.66 -34.97
N TYR A 10 14.32 -3.76 -35.34
CA TYR A 10 15.70 -3.69 -34.85
C TYR A 10 15.77 -3.16 -33.40
N GLU A 11 14.92 -2.20 -33.02
CA GLU A 11 14.78 -1.73 -31.64
C GLU A 11 13.99 -2.73 -30.77
N TRP A 12 13.06 -3.50 -31.35
CA TRP A 12 12.45 -4.67 -30.70
C TRP A 12 13.44 -5.81 -30.45
N PHE A 13 14.52 -5.90 -31.24
CA PHE A 13 15.65 -6.81 -31.00
C PHE A 13 16.61 -6.31 -29.90
N LYS A 14 16.62 -4.99 -29.63
CA LYS A 14 17.29 -4.37 -28.47
C LYS A 14 16.50 -4.51 -27.15
N LEU A 15 15.31 -5.12 -27.15
CA LEU A 15 14.62 -5.60 -25.95
C LEU A 15 15.27 -6.85 -25.33
N MET A 16 16.57 -7.07 -25.54
CA MET A 16 17.38 -7.93 -24.67
C MET A 16 18.15 -7.08 -23.65
N PRO A 17 18.38 -7.57 -22.42
CA PRO A 17 18.51 -6.73 -21.24
C PRO A 17 19.89 -6.07 -21.12
N HIS A 18 19.94 -4.80 -20.69
CA HIS A 18 20.59 -4.35 -19.44
C HIS A 18 20.54 -2.83 -19.28
N GLU A 19 20.18 -2.41 -18.06
CA GLU A 19 20.53 -1.19 -17.33
C GLU A 19 20.57 0.18 -18.04
N SER A 20 19.67 1.08 -17.63
CA SER A 20 20.10 2.35 -17.02
C SER A 20 18.93 3.07 -16.36
N ASP A 21 19.01 3.17 -15.04
CA ASP A 21 18.25 4.10 -14.20
C ASP A 21 18.64 5.57 -14.46
N HIS A 22 17.73 6.48 -14.14
CA HIS A 22 17.89 7.96 -14.06
C HIS A 22 17.38 8.82 -15.22
N VAL A 23 16.06 8.80 -15.46
CA VAL A 23 15.34 10.02 -15.91
C VAL A 23 14.09 10.19 -15.06
N LYS A 24 14.08 11.19 -14.16
CA LYS A 24 12.88 11.52 -13.34
C LYS A 24 11.75 12.03 -14.24
N LYS A 25 10.70 11.22 -14.40
CA LYS A 25 9.55 11.41 -15.32
C LYS A 25 8.84 12.76 -15.17
N ILE A 26 8.78 13.35 -13.97
CA ILE A 26 8.16 14.67 -13.71
C ILE A 26 8.93 15.82 -14.40
N LYS A 27 10.27 15.76 -14.46
CA LYS A 27 11.06 16.77 -15.16
C LYS A 27 10.93 16.64 -16.68
N ALA A 28 10.76 15.42 -17.20
CA ALA A 28 10.51 15.19 -18.63
C ALA A 28 9.11 15.64 -19.06
N ALA A 29 8.07 15.37 -18.24
CA ALA A 29 6.70 15.84 -18.49
C ALA A 29 6.57 17.35 -18.35
N GLY A 30 7.14 17.94 -17.29
CA GLY A 30 7.18 19.40 -17.09
C GLY A 30 7.96 20.12 -18.20
N PHE A 31 9.11 19.57 -18.62
CA PHE A 31 9.86 20.09 -19.75
C PHE A 31 9.06 19.93 -21.05
N GLY A 32 8.41 18.80 -21.30
CA GLY A 32 7.56 18.60 -22.49
C GLY A 32 6.41 19.61 -22.58
N VAL A 33 5.70 19.84 -21.47
CA VAL A 33 4.57 20.79 -21.40
C VAL A 33 5.04 22.23 -21.54
N LEU A 34 6.08 22.65 -20.81
CA LEU A 34 6.63 24.00 -20.90
C LEU A 34 7.24 24.28 -22.26
N THR A 35 7.96 23.31 -22.84
CA THR A 35 8.57 23.46 -24.15
C THR A 35 7.49 23.51 -25.23
N ALA A 36 6.46 22.66 -25.19
CA ALA A 36 5.35 22.73 -26.14
C ALA A 36 4.57 24.06 -26.04
N PHE A 37 4.33 24.55 -24.81
CA PHE A 37 3.60 25.80 -24.56
C PHE A 37 4.39 27.05 -24.99
N PHE A 38 5.67 27.18 -24.60
CA PHE A 38 6.51 28.32 -24.99
C PHE A 38 6.94 28.26 -26.46
N SER A 39 7.14 27.06 -27.03
CA SER A 39 7.38 26.92 -28.48
C SER A 39 6.14 27.30 -29.26
N GLY A 40 4.93 26.94 -28.80
CA GLY A 40 3.67 27.37 -29.40
C GLY A 40 3.50 28.90 -29.35
N LEU A 41 3.78 29.54 -28.21
CA LEU A 41 3.67 31.00 -28.05
C LEU A 41 4.73 31.78 -28.84
N TYR A 42 5.97 31.31 -28.86
CA TYR A 42 7.05 31.91 -29.66
C TYR A 42 6.75 31.80 -31.16
N TRP A 43 6.22 30.65 -31.60
CA TRP A 43 5.87 30.38 -33.00
C TRP A 43 4.67 31.20 -33.49
N VAL A 44 3.66 31.42 -32.65
CA VAL A 44 2.52 32.30 -32.97
C VAL A 44 2.96 33.76 -33.14
N LYS A 45 4.05 34.18 -32.48
CA LYS A 45 4.49 35.58 -32.45
C LYS A 45 5.52 35.94 -33.53
N HIS A 46 6.32 35.00 -34.04
CA HIS A 46 7.57 35.38 -34.75
C HIS A 46 7.66 35.10 -36.26
N TYR A 47 6.87 34.23 -36.90
CA TYR A 47 7.16 33.94 -38.33
C TYR A 47 5.96 33.67 -39.24
N PRO A 48 5.78 34.50 -40.27
CA PRO A 48 5.19 34.14 -41.56
C PRO A 48 6.29 33.68 -42.55
N GLU A 49 5.89 32.79 -43.46
CA GLU A 49 6.60 32.32 -44.66
C GLU A 49 7.66 31.21 -44.52
N TYR A 50 7.83 30.47 -45.63
CA TYR A 50 7.95 29.01 -45.73
C TYR A 50 9.37 28.61 -46.15
N ASP A 51 10.20 28.08 -45.25
CA ASP A 51 11.57 27.61 -45.57
C ASP A 51 11.95 26.26 -44.92
N GLY A 52 12.78 25.50 -45.64
CA GLY A 52 13.07 24.06 -45.49
C GLY A 52 13.62 23.51 -44.15
N TRP A 53 13.78 24.34 -43.11
CA TRP A 53 14.00 23.90 -41.72
C TRP A 53 12.80 23.14 -41.13
N TYR A 54 11.64 23.26 -41.79
CA TYR A 54 10.35 22.66 -41.45
C TYR A 54 10.39 21.14 -41.20
N ASN A 55 11.30 20.39 -41.83
CA ASN A 55 11.24 18.92 -41.82
C ASN A 55 11.81 18.28 -40.53
N ILE A 56 12.94 18.76 -40.00
CA ILE A 56 13.60 18.08 -38.86
C ILE A 56 12.83 18.32 -37.56
N THR A 57 12.42 19.57 -37.31
CA THR A 57 11.70 19.94 -36.09
C THR A 57 10.32 19.28 -36.02
N LEU A 58 9.58 19.21 -37.13
CA LEU A 58 8.30 18.48 -37.18
C LEU A 58 8.47 16.97 -36.99
N ASN A 59 9.53 16.38 -37.52
CA ASN A 59 9.83 14.96 -37.29
C ASN A 59 10.16 14.69 -35.81
N ILE A 60 10.92 15.57 -35.16
CA ILE A 60 11.23 15.46 -33.72
C ILE A 60 9.95 15.63 -32.88
N VAL A 61 9.15 16.67 -33.17
CA VAL A 61 7.87 16.90 -32.47
C VAL A 61 6.91 15.74 -32.67
N GLY A 62 6.76 15.25 -33.91
CA GLY A 62 5.93 14.10 -34.22
C GLY A 62 6.39 12.82 -33.52
N LEU A 63 7.70 12.55 -33.50
CA LEU A 63 8.28 11.41 -32.79
C LEU A 63 8.01 11.48 -31.29
N VAL A 64 8.17 12.66 -30.66
CA VAL A 64 7.91 12.88 -29.24
C VAL A 64 6.43 12.69 -28.92
N LEU A 65 5.52 13.27 -29.71
CA LEU A 65 4.07 13.16 -29.49
C LEU A 65 3.58 11.73 -29.65
N ILE A 66 4.00 11.02 -30.70
CA ILE A 66 3.63 9.63 -30.93
C ILE A 66 4.21 8.74 -29.82
N SER A 67 5.47 8.93 -29.44
CA SER A 67 6.10 8.16 -28.36
C SER A 67 5.40 8.38 -27.02
N ALA A 68 5.09 9.64 -26.67
CA ALA A 68 4.37 9.97 -25.44
C ALA A 68 2.97 9.33 -25.42
N ALA A 69 2.23 9.40 -26.53
CA ALA A 69 0.91 8.81 -26.63
C ALA A 69 0.93 7.28 -26.56
N VAL A 70 1.83 6.62 -27.30
CA VAL A 70 1.97 5.16 -27.27
C VAL A 70 2.37 4.68 -25.87
N THR A 71 3.31 5.38 -25.23
CA THR A 71 3.70 5.09 -23.84
C THR A 71 2.51 5.27 -22.90
N ALA A 72 1.79 6.38 -23.00
CA ALA A 72 0.63 6.66 -22.14
C ALA A 72 -0.50 5.65 -22.33
N ILE A 73 -0.83 5.27 -23.57
CA ILE A 73 -1.81 4.24 -23.89
C ILE A 73 -1.40 2.90 -23.26
N PHE A 74 -0.12 2.54 -23.38
CA PHE A 74 0.41 1.30 -22.81
C PHE A 74 0.40 1.31 -21.28
N GLU A 75 0.74 2.42 -20.63
CA GLU A 75 0.68 2.57 -19.17
C GLU A 75 -0.76 2.53 -18.65
N VAL A 76 -1.70 3.20 -19.35
CA VAL A 76 -3.12 3.13 -19.01
C VAL A 76 -3.65 1.71 -19.17
N TRP A 77 -3.27 1.00 -20.24
CA TRP A 77 -3.63 -0.40 -20.45
C TRP A 77 -3.08 -1.32 -19.37
N LYS A 78 -1.81 -1.15 -19.00
CA LYS A 78 -1.16 -1.90 -17.92
C LYS A 78 -1.88 -1.72 -16.59
N SER A 79 -2.29 -0.49 -16.26
CA SER A 79 -3.04 -0.23 -15.02
C SER A 79 -4.42 -0.88 -15.03
N SER A 80 -5.17 -0.79 -16.14
CA SER A 80 -6.37 -1.59 -16.38
C SER A 80 -6.87 -1.47 -17.83
N PRO A 81 -7.26 -2.58 -18.47
CA PRO A 81 -7.95 -2.52 -19.77
C PRO A 81 -9.24 -1.69 -19.73
N TRP A 82 -9.90 -1.60 -18.57
CA TRP A 82 -11.11 -0.79 -18.39
C TRP A 82 -10.80 0.72 -18.39
N TRP A 83 -9.65 1.13 -17.86
CA TRP A 83 -9.21 2.52 -17.92
C TRP A 83 -8.87 2.95 -19.34
N LEU A 84 -8.29 2.05 -20.13
CA LEU A 84 -8.08 2.29 -21.56
C LEU A 84 -9.41 2.42 -22.30
N MET A 85 -10.38 1.54 -22.01
CA MET A 85 -11.72 1.62 -22.60
C MET A 85 -12.42 2.94 -22.24
N TYR A 86 -12.29 3.38 -20.98
CA TYR A 86 -12.84 4.65 -20.53
C TYR A 86 -12.21 5.85 -21.25
N LEU A 87 -10.88 5.87 -21.41
CA LEU A 87 -10.17 6.88 -22.20
C LEU A 87 -10.72 6.92 -23.64
N PHE A 88 -10.95 5.77 -24.28
CA PHE A 88 -11.55 5.71 -25.61
C PHE A 88 -12.99 6.23 -25.63
N LEU A 89 -13.82 5.88 -24.64
CA LEU A 89 -15.19 6.39 -24.53
C LEU A 89 -15.23 7.91 -24.37
N LEU A 90 -14.30 8.49 -23.60
CA LEU A 90 -14.19 9.95 -23.46
C LEU A 90 -13.83 10.61 -24.80
N VAL A 91 -12.78 10.13 -25.47
CA VAL A 91 -12.29 10.73 -26.72
C VAL A 91 -13.30 10.53 -27.86
N TRP A 92 -13.74 9.29 -28.10
CA TRP A 92 -14.68 8.99 -29.18
C TRP A 92 -16.08 9.56 -28.91
N GLY A 93 -16.49 9.61 -27.64
CA GLY A 93 -17.73 10.26 -27.22
C GLY A 93 -17.72 11.76 -27.53
N ALA A 94 -16.61 12.44 -27.21
CA ALA A 94 -16.42 13.85 -27.54
C ALA A 94 -16.50 14.10 -29.05
N ASP A 95 -15.77 13.33 -29.84
CA ASP A 95 -15.71 13.47 -31.31
C ASP A 95 -17.08 13.20 -31.96
N SER A 96 -17.75 12.13 -31.52
CA SER A 96 -19.08 11.75 -32.03
C SER A 96 -20.14 12.80 -31.70
N GLY A 97 -20.19 13.24 -30.44
CA GLY A 97 -21.08 14.30 -30.00
C GLY A 97 -20.86 15.60 -30.78
N ALA A 98 -19.59 15.97 -30.98
CA ALA A 98 -19.23 17.15 -31.73
C ALA A 98 -19.60 17.06 -33.21
N TYR A 99 -19.42 15.89 -33.82
CA TYR A 99 -19.81 15.65 -35.21
C TYR A 99 -21.32 15.76 -35.42
N PHE A 100 -22.13 15.05 -34.63
CA PHE A 100 -23.58 15.00 -34.83
C PHE A 100 -24.25 16.34 -34.54
N VAL A 101 -23.89 17.00 -33.43
CA VAL A 101 -24.45 18.30 -33.07
C VAL A 101 -23.93 19.39 -34.00
N GLY A 102 -22.64 19.36 -34.34
CA GLY A 102 -22.04 20.32 -35.26
C GLY A 102 -22.61 20.22 -36.67
N ARG A 103 -22.90 19.02 -37.17
CA ARG A 103 -23.53 18.83 -38.48
C ARG A 103 -24.99 19.31 -38.51
N LYS A 104 -25.73 19.11 -37.42
CA LYS A 104 -27.17 19.42 -37.35
C LYS A 104 -27.47 20.86 -36.96
N PHE A 105 -26.63 21.46 -36.12
CA PHE A 105 -26.86 22.76 -35.48
C PHE A 105 -25.69 23.75 -35.58
N GLY A 106 -24.58 23.37 -36.22
CA GLY A 106 -23.36 24.18 -36.28
C GLY A 106 -23.55 25.47 -37.10
N LYS A 107 -23.66 26.60 -36.40
CA LYS A 107 -23.83 27.93 -37.01
C LYS A 107 -22.59 28.79 -36.79
N ARG A 108 -21.95 28.69 -35.61
CA ARG A 108 -20.78 29.49 -35.25
C ARG A 108 -19.52 28.66 -35.41
N LYS A 109 -18.63 29.07 -36.32
CA LYS A 109 -17.39 28.36 -36.59
C LYS A 109 -16.38 28.57 -35.46
N LEU A 110 -15.70 27.49 -35.06
CA LEU A 110 -14.77 27.50 -33.94
C LEU A 110 -13.42 28.09 -34.33
N ALA A 111 -12.87 27.67 -35.46
CA ALA A 111 -11.61 28.16 -36.01
C ALA A 111 -11.66 28.10 -37.55
N PRO A 112 -12.22 29.12 -38.23
CA PRO A 112 -12.52 29.07 -39.66
C PRO A 112 -11.29 28.77 -40.54
N ASP A 113 -10.14 29.37 -40.18
CA ASP A 113 -8.90 29.28 -40.96
C ASP A 113 -8.14 27.96 -40.76
N VAL A 114 -8.46 27.24 -39.69
CA VAL A 114 -7.77 26.00 -39.29
C VAL A 114 -8.66 24.78 -39.54
N SER A 115 -9.92 24.85 -39.14
CA SER A 115 -10.89 23.77 -39.23
C SER A 115 -12.29 24.31 -39.58
N PRO A 116 -12.59 24.52 -40.88
CA PRO A 116 -13.82 25.19 -41.33
C PRO A 116 -15.11 24.41 -41.03
N ASN A 117 -15.00 23.13 -40.67
CA ASN A 117 -16.15 22.28 -40.35
C ASN A 117 -16.48 22.23 -38.85
N LYS A 118 -15.57 22.66 -37.96
CA LYS A 118 -15.82 22.65 -36.51
C LYS A 118 -16.65 23.87 -36.11
N SER A 119 -17.65 23.62 -35.26
CA SER A 119 -18.55 24.66 -34.74
C SER A 119 -18.54 24.69 -33.22
N ILE A 120 -18.89 25.84 -32.65
CA ILE A 120 -19.07 26.01 -31.20
C ILE A 120 -20.21 25.10 -30.72
N GLU A 121 -21.29 24.98 -31.49
CA GLU A 121 -22.39 24.08 -31.17
C GLU A 121 -21.95 22.61 -31.17
N GLY A 122 -21.06 22.22 -32.10
CA GLY A 122 -20.40 20.92 -32.07
C GLY A 122 -19.59 20.72 -30.78
N LEU A 123 -18.74 21.68 -30.40
CA LEU A 123 -17.98 21.58 -29.15
C LEU A 123 -18.88 21.36 -27.92
N ILE A 124 -20.00 22.09 -27.83
CA ILE A 124 -21.00 21.91 -26.77
C ILE A 124 -21.60 20.49 -26.83
N GLY A 125 -21.93 19.99 -28.01
CA GLY A 125 -22.43 18.63 -28.20
C GLY A 125 -21.46 17.55 -27.74
N GLY A 126 -20.15 17.73 -27.99
CA GLY A 126 -19.10 16.86 -27.48
C GLY A 126 -19.04 16.87 -25.95
N ILE A 127 -19.03 18.05 -25.33
CA ILE A 127 -19.00 18.22 -23.87
C ILE A 127 -20.22 17.54 -23.21
N VAL A 128 -21.42 17.74 -23.75
CA VAL A 128 -22.65 17.12 -23.21
C VAL A 128 -22.59 15.59 -23.30
N THR A 129 -22.10 15.05 -24.43
CA THR A 129 -21.98 13.59 -24.62
C THR A 129 -21.00 12.99 -23.62
N VAL A 130 -19.86 13.64 -23.41
CA VAL A 130 -18.86 13.27 -22.41
C VAL A 130 -19.42 13.36 -20.99
N ALA A 131 -20.18 14.41 -20.66
CA ALA A 131 -20.80 14.54 -19.34
C ALA A 131 -21.72 13.35 -19.03
N ILE A 132 -22.48 12.87 -20.02
CA ILE A 132 -23.30 11.66 -19.88
C ILE A 132 -22.41 10.43 -19.65
N VAL A 133 -21.34 10.25 -20.41
CA VAL A 133 -20.39 9.14 -20.23
C VAL A 133 -19.80 9.15 -18.81
N ILE A 134 -19.36 10.31 -18.33
CA ILE A 134 -18.81 10.49 -16.97
C ILE A 134 -19.86 10.09 -15.92
N ILE A 135 -21.09 10.60 -16.03
CA ILE A 135 -22.17 10.31 -15.07
C ILE A 135 -22.51 8.82 -15.05
N VAL A 136 -22.62 8.18 -16.22
CA VAL A 136 -22.93 6.75 -16.34
C VAL A 136 -21.80 5.90 -15.75
N VAL A 137 -20.54 6.21 -16.08
CA VAL A 137 -19.39 5.47 -15.56
C VAL A 137 -19.25 5.65 -14.05
N GLN A 138 -19.40 6.88 -13.56
CA GLN A 138 -19.37 7.18 -12.13
C GLN A 138 -20.50 6.49 -11.36
N SER A 139 -21.72 6.44 -11.89
CA SER A 139 -22.87 5.90 -11.16
C SER A 139 -22.96 4.38 -11.18
N ILE A 140 -22.48 3.74 -12.27
CA ILE A 140 -22.63 2.29 -12.45
C ILE A 140 -21.37 1.52 -12.07
N TYR A 141 -20.19 2.07 -12.35
CA TYR A 141 -18.93 1.33 -12.28
C TYR A 141 -17.97 1.80 -11.18
N LEU A 142 -18.13 3.01 -10.64
CA LEU A 142 -17.18 3.59 -9.69
C LEU A 142 -17.85 3.92 -8.35
N HIS A 143 -17.47 3.22 -7.28
CA HIS A 143 -17.90 3.54 -5.92
C HIS A 143 -16.94 4.57 -5.31
N LEU A 144 -17.10 5.85 -5.66
CA LEU A 144 -16.20 6.93 -5.24
C LEU A 144 -16.76 7.77 -4.09
N THR A 145 -15.86 8.39 -3.32
CA THR A 145 -16.21 9.47 -2.39
C THR A 145 -16.42 10.80 -3.13
N LEU A 146 -17.06 11.78 -2.50
CA LEU A 146 -17.34 13.09 -3.13
C LEU A 146 -16.07 13.81 -3.65
N PRO A 147 -14.94 13.85 -2.92
CA PRO A 147 -13.70 14.44 -3.45
C PRO A 147 -13.15 13.68 -4.66
N GLN A 148 -13.22 12.35 -4.63
CA GLN A 148 -12.80 11.50 -5.75
C GLN A 148 -13.70 11.70 -6.98
N HIS A 149 -15.00 11.92 -6.80
CA HIS A 149 -15.91 12.30 -7.88
C HIS A 149 -15.50 13.61 -8.55
N ILE A 150 -15.12 14.62 -7.76
CA ILE A 150 -14.68 15.92 -8.27
C ILE A 150 -13.36 15.76 -9.04
N LEU A 151 -12.40 15.03 -8.49
CA LEU A 151 -11.10 14.84 -9.13
C LEU A 151 -11.20 14.02 -10.42
N PHE A 152 -12.03 12.99 -10.42
CA PHE A 152 -12.35 12.21 -11.61
C PHE A 152 -13.01 13.07 -12.70
N LEU A 153 -13.93 13.94 -12.31
CA LEU A 153 -14.56 14.90 -13.22
C LEU A 153 -13.51 15.86 -13.81
N VAL A 154 -12.62 16.40 -12.99
CA VAL A 154 -11.52 17.28 -13.44
C VAL A 154 -10.60 16.55 -14.41
N LEU A 155 -10.15 15.33 -14.09
CA LEU A 155 -9.32 14.52 -14.98
C LEU A 155 -10.01 14.26 -16.33
N SER A 156 -11.29 13.91 -16.29
CA SER A 156 -12.08 13.62 -17.50
C SER A 156 -12.27 14.87 -18.37
N ILE A 157 -12.55 16.03 -17.75
CA ILE A 157 -12.66 17.32 -18.45
C ILE A 157 -11.32 17.73 -19.07
N VAL A 158 -10.22 17.64 -18.31
CA VAL A 158 -8.88 17.96 -18.82
C VAL A 158 -8.52 17.06 -20.00
N THR A 159 -8.82 15.75 -19.90
CA THR A 159 -8.56 14.78 -20.96
C THR A 159 -9.30 15.13 -22.25
N VAL A 160 -10.58 15.48 -22.14
CA VAL A 160 -11.42 15.85 -23.29
C VAL A 160 -11.02 17.20 -23.87
N PHE A 161 -10.66 18.16 -23.03
CA PHE A 161 -10.17 19.45 -23.51
C PHE A 161 -8.84 19.30 -24.26
N SER A 162 -7.92 18.46 -23.75
CA SER A 162 -6.67 18.11 -24.42
C SER A 162 -6.91 17.41 -25.76
N SER A 163 -7.94 16.54 -25.87
CA SER A 163 -8.30 15.88 -27.12
C SER A 163 -8.72 16.89 -28.20
N VAL A 164 -9.59 17.85 -27.85
CA VAL A 164 -10.06 18.90 -28.77
C VAL A 164 -8.92 19.81 -29.21
N LEU A 165 -8.04 20.20 -28.29
CA LEU A 165 -6.86 21.01 -28.60
C LEU A 165 -5.88 20.26 -29.51
N GLY A 166 -5.66 18.98 -29.26
CA GLY A 166 -4.80 18.11 -30.09
C GLY A 166 -5.28 18.03 -31.53
N ASP A 167 -6.57 17.76 -31.73
CA ASP A 167 -7.20 17.68 -33.05
C ASP A 167 -7.16 19.05 -33.79
N LEU A 168 -7.35 20.17 -33.08
CA LEU A 168 -7.15 21.50 -33.66
C LEU A 168 -5.68 21.77 -34.05
N PHE A 169 -4.73 21.37 -33.21
CA PHE A 169 -3.30 21.52 -33.47
C PHE A 169 -2.86 20.70 -34.68
N GLU A 170 -3.32 19.45 -34.80
CA GLU A 170 -3.06 18.63 -35.99
C GLU A 170 -3.71 19.22 -37.23
N SER A 171 -4.98 19.64 -37.14
CA SER A 171 -5.67 20.34 -38.24
C SER A 171 -4.87 21.55 -38.74
N MET A 172 -4.26 22.31 -37.83
CA MET A 172 -3.40 23.45 -38.18
C MET A 172 -2.12 23.00 -38.89
N ILE A 173 -1.45 21.96 -38.42
CA ILE A 173 -0.25 21.40 -39.08
C ILE A 173 -0.60 20.97 -40.52
N LYS A 174 -1.71 20.26 -40.70
CA LYS A 174 -2.19 19.82 -42.01
C LYS A 174 -2.37 21.00 -42.97
N ARG A 175 -3.08 22.04 -42.53
CA ARG A 175 -3.33 23.26 -43.34
C ARG A 175 -2.04 23.98 -43.71
N ARG A 176 -1.09 24.09 -42.79
CA ARG A 176 0.22 24.71 -43.05
C ARG A 176 1.07 23.90 -44.01
N ALA A 177 0.96 22.58 -44.00
CA ALA A 177 1.62 21.70 -44.96
C ALA A 177 0.89 21.60 -46.32
N GLY A 178 -0.18 22.39 -46.53
CA GLY A 178 -0.95 22.38 -47.78
C GLY A 178 -1.80 21.12 -47.99
N ILE A 179 -1.93 20.27 -46.97
CA ILE A 179 -2.66 19.00 -47.04
C ILE A 179 -3.95 19.07 -46.22
N LYS A 180 -4.96 18.29 -46.62
CA LYS A 180 -6.22 18.17 -45.87
C LYS A 180 -6.31 16.92 -45.02
N ASP A 181 -5.77 15.84 -45.54
CA ASP A 181 -5.93 14.47 -45.05
C ASP A 181 -4.51 13.89 -44.87
N SER A 182 -4.23 13.27 -43.71
CA SER A 182 -2.90 12.74 -43.40
C SER A 182 -2.55 11.47 -44.20
N GLY A 183 -3.50 10.92 -44.96
CA GLY A 183 -3.25 9.84 -45.90
C GLY A 183 -4.48 9.46 -46.75
N ARG A 184 -4.30 8.48 -47.65
CA ARG A 184 -5.40 7.95 -48.51
C ARG A 184 -5.83 6.52 -48.17
N ILE A 185 -5.26 5.95 -47.10
CA ILE A 185 -5.41 4.53 -46.73
C ILE A 185 -6.85 4.19 -46.34
N LEU A 186 -7.61 5.15 -45.80
CA LEU A 186 -9.03 5.00 -45.46
C LEU A 186 -9.88 6.02 -46.24
N PRO A 187 -10.50 5.62 -47.36
CA PRO A 187 -11.31 6.51 -48.19
C PRO A 187 -12.46 7.15 -47.38
N GLY A 188 -12.61 8.48 -47.50
CA GLY A 188 -13.65 9.26 -46.80
C GLY A 188 -13.36 9.59 -45.33
N HIS A 189 -12.20 9.17 -44.79
CA HIS A 189 -11.88 9.24 -43.36
C HIS A 189 -10.60 10.02 -43.03
N GLY A 190 -9.96 10.68 -44.01
CA GLY A 190 -8.76 11.51 -43.82
C GLY A 190 -7.44 10.74 -43.68
N GLY A 191 -7.48 9.51 -43.16
CA GLY A 191 -6.30 8.69 -42.92
C GLY A 191 -6.40 7.93 -41.59
N VAL A 192 -5.33 7.20 -41.23
CA VAL A 192 -5.23 6.51 -39.93
C VAL A 192 -4.84 7.50 -38.81
N LEU A 193 -3.99 8.49 -39.13
CA LEU A 193 -3.58 9.51 -38.16
C LEU A 193 -4.75 10.39 -37.73
N ASP A 194 -5.65 10.75 -38.66
CA ASP A 194 -6.90 11.47 -38.40
C ASP A 194 -7.92 10.68 -37.54
N ARG A 195 -7.59 9.46 -37.09
CA ARG A 195 -8.41 8.64 -36.18
C ARG A 195 -7.82 8.52 -34.78
N ILE A 196 -6.56 8.91 -34.61
CA ILE A 196 -5.84 8.79 -33.35
C ILE A 196 -5.32 10.15 -32.86
N ASP A 197 -5.52 11.22 -33.61
CA ASP A 197 -5.07 12.59 -33.35
C ASP A 197 -5.57 13.14 -32.00
N SER A 198 -6.86 13.02 -31.74
CA SER A 198 -7.47 13.35 -30.45
C SER A 198 -6.87 12.52 -29.30
N LEU A 199 -6.54 11.25 -29.56
CA LEU A 199 -5.95 10.34 -28.59
C LEU A 199 -4.47 10.63 -28.32
N LEU A 200 -3.71 11.08 -29.34
CA LEU A 200 -2.31 11.45 -29.23
C LEU A 200 -2.11 12.54 -28.17
N ALA A 201 -3.04 13.49 -28.10
CA ALA A 201 -3.03 14.55 -27.11
C ALA A 201 -3.72 14.14 -25.78
N ALA A 202 -4.79 13.34 -25.81
CA ALA A 202 -5.55 13.00 -24.61
C ALA A 202 -4.86 11.96 -23.70
N ALA A 203 -4.26 10.92 -24.29
CA ALA A 203 -3.73 9.79 -23.55
C ALA A 203 -2.64 10.18 -22.52
N PRO A 204 -1.67 11.05 -22.84
CA PRO A 204 -0.66 11.48 -21.86
C PRO A 204 -1.25 12.21 -20.64
N PHE A 205 -2.28 13.04 -20.83
CA PHE A 205 -2.93 13.76 -19.73
C PHE A 205 -3.77 12.82 -18.87
N PHE A 206 -4.48 11.88 -19.51
CA PHE A 206 -5.23 10.86 -18.80
C PHE A 206 -4.31 9.96 -17.98
N ALA A 207 -3.23 9.46 -18.59
CA ALA A 207 -2.21 8.66 -17.90
C ALA A 207 -1.59 9.44 -16.73
N ALA A 208 -1.22 10.71 -16.93
CA ALA A 208 -0.65 11.53 -15.88
C ALA A 208 -1.61 11.74 -14.69
N GLY A 209 -2.91 11.91 -14.95
CA GLY A 209 -3.90 12.02 -13.89
C GLY A 209 -4.28 10.70 -13.22
N MET A 210 -3.99 9.56 -13.86
CA MET A 210 -4.11 8.23 -13.26
C MET A 210 -2.99 7.94 -12.26
N TYR A 211 -1.81 8.53 -12.44
CA TYR A 211 -0.70 8.46 -11.47
C TYR A 211 -0.91 9.45 -10.33
N MET A 212 -1.94 9.20 -9.53
CA MET A 212 -2.07 9.85 -8.23
C MET A 212 -1.24 9.12 -7.20
N SER A 213 -0.40 9.87 -6.48
CA SER A 213 0.31 9.38 -5.31
C SER A 213 -0.71 8.92 -4.27
N GLN A 214 -0.58 7.67 -3.81
CA GLN A 214 -1.40 7.15 -2.72
C GLN A 214 -1.00 7.81 -1.42
N SER A 215 -2.00 8.27 -0.67
CA SER A 215 -1.81 8.94 0.61
C SER A 215 -1.75 7.91 1.74
N VAL A 216 -0.64 7.88 2.46
CA VAL A 216 -0.34 6.90 3.50
C VAL A 216 -0.47 7.54 4.88
N CYS A 217 -1.26 6.93 5.75
CA CYS A 217 -1.26 7.19 7.19
C CYS A 217 -0.37 6.16 7.90
N ILE A 218 0.57 6.62 8.73
CA ILE A 218 1.49 5.74 9.48
C ILE A 218 1.20 5.84 10.96
N LEU A 219 0.53 4.81 11.50
CA LEU A 219 0.26 4.67 12.92
C LEU A 219 1.51 4.14 13.62
N GLY A 220 2.15 4.93 14.48
CA GLY A 220 3.40 4.55 15.16
C GLY A 220 4.66 4.83 14.34
N VAL A 221 4.75 6.01 13.71
CA VAL A 221 5.82 6.35 12.73
C VAL A 221 7.23 6.28 13.29
N THR A 222 7.40 6.55 14.59
CA THR A 222 8.73 6.53 15.24
C THR A 222 9.21 5.09 15.51
N GLY A 223 8.33 4.08 15.43
CA GLY A 223 8.67 2.66 15.61
C GLY A 223 9.64 2.11 14.55
N SER A 224 10.08 0.84 14.69
CA SER A 224 10.91 0.22 13.65
C SER A 224 10.16 0.10 12.33
N ILE A 225 8.92 -0.41 12.36
CA ILE A 225 8.05 -0.55 11.19
C ILE A 225 7.72 0.82 10.57
N GLY A 226 7.36 1.82 11.38
CA GLY A 226 7.10 3.18 10.90
C GLY A 226 8.30 3.78 10.15
N ARG A 227 9.51 3.65 10.71
CA ARG A 227 10.74 4.12 10.05
C ARG A 227 11.07 3.32 8.79
N SER A 228 10.90 2.01 8.80
CA SER A 228 11.10 1.18 7.59
C SER A 228 10.08 1.52 6.50
N THR A 229 8.84 1.84 6.88
CA THR A 229 7.81 2.35 5.96
C THR A 229 8.27 3.64 5.31
N LEU A 230 8.71 4.63 6.12
CA LEU A 230 9.24 5.90 5.61
C LEU A 230 10.42 5.71 4.63
N LYS A 231 11.34 4.77 4.89
CA LYS A 231 12.44 4.44 3.96
C LYS A 231 11.92 4.01 2.57
N ILE A 232 10.86 3.20 2.54
CA ILE A 232 10.24 2.76 1.28
C ILE A 232 9.52 3.93 0.61
N LEU A 233 8.71 4.69 1.36
CA LEU A 233 7.98 5.83 0.79
C LEU A 233 8.94 6.89 0.23
N GLN A 234 10.09 7.09 0.87
CA GLN A 234 11.14 7.99 0.36
C GLN A 234 11.70 7.54 -0.99
N GLN A 235 11.87 6.22 -1.20
CA GLN A 235 12.33 5.66 -2.47
C GLN A 235 11.28 5.80 -3.58
N HIS A 236 10.00 5.74 -3.22
CA HIS A 236 8.85 5.74 -4.15
C HIS A 236 7.95 6.98 -3.96
N SER A 237 8.57 8.15 -3.76
CA SER A 237 7.86 9.42 -3.53
C SER A 237 6.97 9.88 -4.70
N ASP A 238 7.13 9.29 -5.87
CA ASP A 238 6.25 9.46 -7.03
C ASP A 238 4.95 8.65 -6.92
N GLN A 239 4.94 7.58 -6.13
CA GLN A 239 3.79 6.68 -5.94
C GLN A 239 3.11 6.86 -4.58
N TYR A 240 3.83 7.33 -3.56
CA TYR A 240 3.30 7.45 -2.20
C TYR A 240 3.64 8.79 -1.56
N SER A 241 2.69 9.31 -0.78
CA SER A 241 2.85 10.52 0.01
C SER A 241 2.42 10.26 1.46
N VAL A 242 3.03 10.98 2.41
CA VAL A 242 2.69 10.83 3.82
C VAL A 242 1.59 11.82 4.16
N PHE A 243 0.39 11.31 4.43
CA PHE A 243 -0.76 12.13 4.78
C PHE A 243 -0.80 12.47 6.26
N ALA A 244 -0.67 11.43 7.10
CA ALA A 244 -0.69 11.57 8.56
C ALA A 244 0.33 10.64 9.20
N VAL A 245 0.85 11.07 10.35
CA VAL A 245 1.77 10.28 11.16
C VAL A 245 1.38 10.34 12.62
N THR A 246 1.60 9.27 13.36
CA THR A 246 1.28 9.26 14.80
C THR A 246 2.51 8.89 15.63
N GLY A 247 2.63 9.50 16.81
CA GLY A 247 3.68 9.23 17.77
C GLY A 247 3.15 9.22 19.20
N PHE A 248 3.95 8.68 20.11
CA PHE A 248 3.56 8.55 21.52
C PHE A 248 4.50 9.38 22.42
N SER A 249 5.69 8.86 22.72
CA SER A 249 6.62 9.50 23.66
C SER A 249 7.84 10.18 23.02
N ARG A 250 8.22 9.80 21.80
CA ARG A 250 9.44 10.29 21.11
C ARG A 250 9.16 11.54 20.27
N ILE A 251 8.72 12.62 20.92
CA ILE A 251 8.22 13.83 20.26
C ILE A 251 9.31 14.54 19.44
N LYS A 252 10.55 14.57 19.93
CA LYS A 252 11.69 15.12 19.17
C LYS A 252 11.96 14.38 17.86
N GLU A 253 11.89 13.05 17.85
CA GLU A 253 12.03 12.28 16.61
C GLU A 253 10.85 12.55 15.67
N LEU A 254 9.65 12.64 16.22
CA LEU A 254 8.43 12.95 15.47
C LEU A 254 8.51 14.34 14.80
N SER A 255 9.04 15.36 15.48
CA SER A 255 9.15 16.71 14.90
C SER A 255 10.09 16.76 13.69
N GLU A 256 11.19 16.01 13.72
CA GLU A 256 12.09 15.88 12.55
C GLU A 256 11.42 15.13 11.39
N ILE A 257 10.60 14.11 11.68
CA ILE A 257 9.79 13.43 10.66
C ILE A 257 8.78 14.42 10.05
N CYS A 258 8.06 15.19 10.86
CA CYS A 258 7.12 16.21 10.38
C CYS A 258 7.80 17.26 9.50
N LYS A 259 9.01 17.67 9.85
CA LYS A 259 9.84 18.58 9.05
C LYS A 259 10.22 18.00 7.70
N GLN A 260 10.59 16.72 7.65
CA GLN A 260 11.00 16.05 6.41
C GLN A 260 9.81 15.77 5.49
N TYR A 261 8.70 15.26 6.02
CA TYR A 261 7.60 14.72 5.23
C TYR A 261 6.38 15.64 5.11
N ARG A 262 6.29 16.69 5.93
CA ARG A 262 5.20 17.68 5.94
C ARG A 262 3.81 17.03 5.84
N PRO A 263 3.46 16.09 6.75
CA PRO A 263 2.13 15.50 6.77
C PRO A 263 1.06 16.56 7.03
N LYS A 264 -0.17 16.34 6.57
CA LYS A 264 -1.30 17.25 6.87
C LYS A 264 -1.68 17.21 8.36
N CYS A 265 -1.63 16.01 8.96
CA CYS A 265 -2.01 15.80 10.35
C CYS A 265 -0.94 15.02 11.13
N VAL A 266 -0.82 15.32 12.42
CA VAL A 266 -0.01 14.55 13.36
C VAL A 266 -0.83 14.22 14.60
N VAL A 267 -0.76 12.97 15.07
CA VAL A 267 -1.45 12.54 16.30
C VAL A 267 -0.45 12.26 17.41
N VAL A 268 -0.67 12.86 18.58
CA VAL A 268 0.12 12.64 19.81
C VAL A 268 -0.78 12.57 21.05
N PRO A 269 -0.31 12.05 22.19
CA PRO A 269 -1.03 12.19 23.44
C PRO A 269 -1.32 13.66 23.79
N SER A 270 -2.47 13.94 24.42
CA SER A 270 -2.85 15.31 24.78
C SER A 270 -1.81 16.03 25.64
N ASP A 271 -1.09 15.32 26.51
CA ASP A 271 -0.01 15.87 27.36
C ASP A 271 1.28 16.19 26.59
N LYS A 272 1.35 15.85 25.29
CA LYS A 272 2.51 16.06 24.41
C LYS A 272 2.32 17.15 23.36
N VAL A 273 1.14 17.76 23.29
CA VAL A 273 0.82 18.80 22.30
C VAL A 273 1.75 20.00 22.40
N ASP A 274 1.92 20.57 23.59
CA ASP A 274 2.74 21.77 23.80
C ASP A 274 4.21 21.53 23.41
N GLU A 275 4.75 20.36 23.79
CA GLU A 275 6.11 19.93 23.44
C GLU A 275 6.28 19.87 21.91
N LEU A 276 5.33 19.26 21.20
CA LEU A 276 5.37 19.15 19.75
C LEU A 276 5.22 20.51 19.07
N GLN A 277 4.30 21.36 19.52
CA GLN A 277 4.08 22.70 18.95
C GLN A 277 5.34 23.56 19.04
N GLN A 278 6.03 23.54 20.19
CA GLN A 278 7.29 24.25 20.36
C GLN A 278 8.37 23.77 19.38
N LEU A 279 8.51 22.46 19.21
CA LEU A 279 9.47 21.87 18.27
C LEU A 279 9.13 22.18 16.80
N LEU A 280 7.85 22.14 16.42
CA LEU A 280 7.40 22.52 15.08
C LEU A 280 7.61 24.01 14.79
N ALA A 281 7.39 24.88 15.78
CA ALA A 281 7.66 26.32 15.66
C ALA A 281 9.15 26.61 15.43
N ILE A 282 10.06 25.87 16.07
CA ILE A 282 11.52 25.95 15.81
C ILE A 282 11.85 25.61 14.35
N HIS A 283 11.08 24.72 13.73
CA HIS A 283 11.22 24.35 12.32
C HIS A 283 10.42 25.25 11.36
N HIS A 284 9.78 26.31 11.85
CA HIS A 284 8.88 27.20 11.09
C HIS A 284 7.73 26.43 10.40
N ILE A 285 7.10 25.53 11.14
CA ILE A 285 5.98 24.69 10.68
C ILE A 285 4.74 25.06 11.50
N PHE A 286 3.68 25.51 10.82
CA PHE A 286 2.44 26.00 11.46
C PHE A 286 1.17 25.45 10.79
N ASP A 287 1.35 24.70 9.71
CA ASP A 287 0.32 24.21 8.81
C ASP A 287 -0.11 22.76 9.08
N ILE A 288 0.60 22.06 9.98
CA ILE A 288 0.25 20.69 10.39
C ILE A 288 -0.82 20.74 11.48
N GLU A 289 -1.94 20.07 11.23
CA GLU A 289 -3.00 19.89 12.22
C GLU A 289 -2.55 18.88 13.29
N ILE A 290 -2.69 19.23 14.57
CA ILE A 290 -2.39 18.34 15.69
C ILE A 290 -3.69 17.79 16.25
N LEU A 291 -3.85 16.48 16.17
CA LEU A 291 -4.95 15.74 16.79
C LEU A 291 -4.42 14.95 18.00
N THR A 292 -5.31 14.53 18.89
CA THR A 292 -4.89 13.91 20.15
C THR A 292 -5.56 12.58 20.45
N ASP A 293 -4.78 11.74 21.15
CA ASP A 293 -5.22 10.48 21.74
C ASP A 293 -5.94 9.54 20.75
N GLU A 294 -6.72 8.60 21.27
CA GLU A 294 -7.41 7.58 20.48
C GLU A 294 -8.39 8.16 19.46
N ALA A 295 -9.10 9.24 19.82
CA ALA A 295 -10.02 9.92 18.91
C ALA A 295 -9.28 10.46 17.67
N GLY A 296 -8.09 11.05 17.86
CA GLY A 296 -7.22 11.48 16.78
C GLY A 296 -6.71 10.31 15.93
N LEU A 297 -6.33 9.19 16.56
CA LEU A 297 -5.89 7.98 15.86
C LEU A 297 -7.00 7.42 14.96
N ILE A 298 -8.24 7.33 15.46
CA ILE A 298 -9.41 6.89 14.68
C ILE A 298 -9.65 7.86 13.52
N THR A 299 -9.70 9.16 13.79
CA THR A 299 -9.97 10.21 12.79
C THR A 299 -9.00 10.14 11.60
N VAL A 300 -7.69 10.02 11.85
CA VAL A 300 -6.71 9.93 10.75
C VAL A 300 -6.74 8.60 10.01
N SER A 301 -7.20 7.53 10.68
CA SER A 301 -7.26 6.18 10.09
C SER A 301 -8.44 6.03 9.12
N GLU A 302 -9.56 6.71 9.38
CA GLU A 302 -10.75 6.71 8.53
C GLU A 302 -10.82 7.89 7.55
N HIS A 303 -9.83 8.79 7.58
CA HIS A 303 -9.84 10.04 6.81
C HIS A 303 -10.06 9.77 5.29
N PRO A 304 -10.94 10.53 4.60
CA PRO A 304 -11.26 10.29 3.19
C PRO A 304 -10.05 10.36 2.24
N ASP A 305 -9.12 11.29 2.49
CA ASP A 305 -7.90 11.46 1.70
C ASP A 305 -6.82 10.39 1.98
N VAL A 306 -7.01 9.45 2.91
CA VAL A 306 -6.05 8.37 3.18
C VAL A 306 -6.43 7.14 2.36
N ASP A 307 -5.49 6.58 1.61
CA ASP A 307 -5.69 5.37 0.81
C ASP A 307 -5.15 4.13 1.54
N VAL A 308 -4.01 4.30 2.22
CA VAL A 308 -3.28 3.21 2.86
C VAL A 308 -3.01 3.55 4.33
N VAL A 309 -3.27 2.61 5.23
CA VAL A 309 -2.96 2.74 6.66
C VAL A 309 -1.93 1.69 7.04
N MET A 310 -0.74 2.13 7.48
CA MET A 310 0.25 1.28 8.13
C MET A 310 -0.08 1.20 9.62
N ALA A 311 -0.65 0.07 10.04
CA ALA A 311 -1.03 -0.21 11.43
C ALA A 311 0.17 -0.77 12.22
N ALA A 312 0.99 0.11 12.78
CA ALA A 312 2.24 -0.25 13.45
C ALA A 312 2.34 0.24 14.92
N ILE A 313 1.21 0.57 15.54
CA ILE A 313 1.13 0.77 16.99
C ILE A 313 1.27 -0.60 17.68
N VAL A 314 2.09 -0.68 18.73
CA VAL A 314 2.31 -1.93 19.46
C VAL A 314 1.19 -2.15 20.48
N GLY A 315 0.71 -3.40 20.59
CA GLY A 315 -0.25 -3.80 21.62
C GLY A 315 -1.70 -3.44 21.30
N ALA A 316 -2.57 -3.57 22.32
CA ALA A 316 -4.01 -3.35 22.19
C ALA A 316 -4.40 -1.93 21.73
N ALA A 317 -3.56 -0.93 21.98
CA ALA A 317 -3.81 0.47 21.59
C ALA A 317 -3.95 0.67 20.07
N GLY A 318 -3.46 -0.26 19.25
CA GLY A 318 -3.63 -0.22 17.79
C GLY A 318 -4.98 -0.75 17.31
N LEU A 319 -5.78 -1.39 18.15
CA LEU A 319 -7.01 -2.10 17.75
C LEU A 319 -8.06 -1.18 17.12
N LEU A 320 -8.50 -0.18 17.87
CA LEU A 320 -9.58 0.71 17.44
C LEU A 320 -9.23 1.54 16.18
N PRO A 321 -8.06 2.17 16.05
CA PRO A 321 -7.72 2.87 14.81
C PRO A 321 -7.56 1.92 13.62
N THR A 322 -7.05 0.70 13.84
CA THR A 322 -6.97 -0.31 12.77
C THR A 322 -8.36 -0.74 12.31
N LEU A 323 -9.28 -0.97 13.24
CA LEU A 323 -10.67 -1.30 12.91
C LEU A 323 -11.38 -0.14 12.19
N ALA A 324 -11.09 1.12 12.56
CA ALA A 324 -11.62 2.30 11.87
C ALA A 324 -11.14 2.36 10.40
N ALA A 325 -9.85 2.11 10.15
CA ALA A 325 -9.32 2.01 8.79
C ALA A 325 -10.00 0.88 7.98
N VAL A 326 -10.22 -0.27 8.61
CA VAL A 326 -10.94 -1.39 7.99
C VAL A 326 -12.39 -1.01 7.67
N LYS A 327 -13.13 -0.41 8.61
CA LYS A 327 -14.51 0.03 8.37
C LYS A 327 -14.62 1.13 7.30
N ALA A 328 -13.57 1.91 7.12
CA ALA A 328 -13.49 2.92 6.07
C ALA A 328 -13.06 2.36 4.70
N GLY A 329 -12.94 1.03 4.54
CA GLY A 329 -12.63 0.38 3.27
C GLY A 329 -11.19 0.58 2.79
N LYS A 330 -10.26 0.90 3.70
CA LYS A 330 -8.87 1.24 3.35
C LYS A 330 -8.04 0.00 2.99
N ARG A 331 -6.89 0.21 2.35
CA ARG A 331 -5.80 -0.77 2.36
C ARG A 331 -5.08 -0.68 3.70
N VAL A 332 -5.19 -1.71 4.53
CA VAL A 332 -4.59 -1.78 5.85
C VAL A 332 -3.39 -2.72 5.82
N LEU A 333 -2.21 -2.16 6.08
CA LEU A 333 -0.96 -2.90 6.22
C LEU A 333 -0.80 -3.24 7.70
N LEU A 334 -1.13 -4.48 8.05
CA LEU A 334 -1.24 -4.92 9.44
C LEU A 334 0.11 -5.41 9.96
N ALA A 335 0.77 -4.58 10.77
CA ALA A 335 1.97 -4.97 11.53
C ALA A 335 1.68 -5.19 13.02
N ASN A 336 0.55 -4.67 13.52
CA ASN A 336 0.09 -4.86 14.89
C ASN A 336 -0.68 -6.19 15.02
N LYS A 337 0.05 -7.26 15.35
CA LYS A 337 -0.54 -8.59 15.56
C LYS A 337 -1.56 -8.62 16.70
N GLU A 338 -1.35 -7.83 17.75
CA GLU A 338 -2.22 -7.84 18.93
C GLU A 338 -3.67 -7.44 18.61
N ALA A 339 -3.87 -6.49 17.69
CA ALA A 339 -5.22 -6.14 17.22
C ALA A 339 -5.94 -7.36 16.63
N LEU A 340 -5.25 -8.18 15.84
CA LEU A 340 -5.85 -9.38 15.26
C LEU A 340 -5.98 -10.53 16.25
N VAL A 341 -5.01 -10.70 17.16
CA VAL A 341 -5.11 -11.69 18.25
C VAL A 341 -6.35 -11.44 19.10
N MET A 342 -6.67 -10.17 19.38
CA MET A 342 -7.80 -9.82 20.24
C MET A 342 -9.16 -9.86 19.53
N SER A 343 -9.20 -9.55 18.23
CA SER A 343 -10.45 -9.26 17.52
C SER A 343 -10.60 -9.99 16.18
N GLY A 344 -9.79 -11.02 15.93
CA GLY A 344 -9.57 -11.60 14.60
C GLY A 344 -10.82 -11.80 13.77
N ASP A 345 -11.83 -12.49 14.31
CA ASP A 345 -13.08 -12.77 13.58
C ASP A 345 -13.87 -11.49 13.28
N ILE A 346 -13.95 -10.54 14.22
CA ILE A 346 -14.62 -9.26 14.04
C ILE A 346 -13.87 -8.39 13.02
N MET A 347 -12.54 -8.34 13.10
CA MET A 347 -11.68 -7.57 12.20
C MET A 347 -11.79 -8.09 10.76
N LEU A 348 -11.73 -9.42 10.57
CA LEU A 348 -11.83 -10.04 9.26
C LEU A 348 -13.24 -9.94 8.68
N GLN A 349 -14.27 -10.04 9.51
CA GLN A 349 -15.64 -9.83 9.07
C GLN A 349 -15.85 -8.37 8.64
N ALA A 350 -15.38 -7.40 9.43
CA ALA A 350 -15.43 -5.99 9.05
C ALA A 350 -14.68 -5.72 7.74
N ALA A 351 -13.53 -6.36 7.51
CA ALA A 351 -12.79 -6.21 6.26
C ALA A 351 -13.60 -6.69 5.05
N LYS A 352 -14.33 -7.81 5.20
CA LYS A 352 -15.24 -8.31 4.17
C LYS A 352 -16.42 -7.37 3.94
N ASP A 353 -17.09 -6.96 5.01
CA ASP A 353 -18.31 -6.13 4.96
C ASP A 353 -18.04 -4.74 4.36
N HIS A 354 -16.85 -4.18 4.61
CA HIS A 354 -16.45 -2.85 4.15
C HIS A 354 -15.51 -2.87 2.95
N HIS A 355 -15.27 -4.04 2.34
CA HIS A 355 -14.36 -4.22 1.20
C HIS A 355 -12.94 -3.67 1.43
N ALA A 356 -12.48 -3.68 2.68
CA ALA A 356 -11.12 -3.28 3.01
C ALA A 356 -10.12 -4.38 2.62
N LEU A 357 -8.94 -3.95 2.20
CA LEU A 357 -7.84 -4.85 1.87
C LEU A 357 -6.89 -4.94 3.06
N LEU A 358 -6.99 -6.01 3.83
CA LEU A 358 -6.12 -6.30 4.98
C LEU A 358 -4.93 -7.16 4.54
N LEU A 359 -3.71 -6.62 4.65
CA LEU A 359 -2.49 -7.29 4.19
C LEU A 359 -1.52 -7.49 5.36
N PRO A 360 -0.99 -8.71 5.58
CA PRO A 360 -0.02 -8.95 6.63
C PRO A 360 1.33 -8.30 6.30
N VAL A 361 1.87 -7.56 7.28
CA VAL A 361 3.22 -7.00 7.25
C VAL A 361 4.19 -7.83 8.08
N ASP A 362 3.70 -8.53 9.11
CA ASP A 362 4.50 -9.49 9.86
C ASP A 362 5.20 -10.46 8.89
N SER A 363 6.51 -10.67 9.08
CA SER A 363 7.36 -11.30 8.07
C SER A 363 6.91 -12.73 7.77
N GLU A 364 6.47 -13.44 8.79
CA GLU A 364 6.04 -14.82 8.67
C GLU A 364 4.69 -14.94 7.96
N HIS A 365 3.71 -14.09 8.28
CA HIS A 365 2.41 -14.09 7.62
C HIS A 365 2.49 -13.55 6.20
N ASN A 366 3.33 -12.55 5.97
CA ASN A 366 3.60 -12.05 4.62
C ASN A 366 4.26 -13.15 3.76
N ALA A 367 5.16 -13.94 4.33
CA ALA A 367 5.76 -15.11 3.68
C ALA A 367 4.73 -16.20 3.36
N ILE A 368 3.83 -16.52 4.29
CA ILE A 368 2.73 -17.46 4.07
C ILE A 368 1.85 -16.96 2.93
N PHE A 369 1.43 -15.70 3.01
CA PHE A 369 0.56 -15.07 2.02
C PHE A 369 1.17 -15.11 0.60
N GLN A 370 2.48 -14.90 0.47
CA GLN A 370 3.19 -15.03 -0.80
C GLN A 370 3.29 -16.48 -1.33
N CYS A 371 3.19 -17.48 -0.45
CA CYS A 371 3.25 -18.90 -0.80
C CYS A 371 1.87 -19.54 -1.01
N LEU A 372 0.79 -18.82 -0.69
CA LEU A 372 -0.58 -19.28 -0.88
C LEU A 372 -1.06 -19.06 -2.32
N PRO A 373 -2.04 -19.85 -2.80
CA PRO A 373 -2.71 -19.57 -4.06
C PRO A 373 -3.37 -18.19 -4.05
N GLN A 374 -3.36 -17.47 -5.18
CA GLN A 374 -3.84 -16.07 -5.26
C GLN A 374 -5.30 -15.88 -4.79
N ASN A 375 -6.15 -16.88 -4.98
CA ASN A 375 -7.57 -16.85 -4.60
C ASN A 375 -7.85 -17.49 -3.24
N TYR A 376 -6.83 -17.86 -2.46
CA TYR A 376 -7.01 -18.61 -1.21
C TYR A 376 -7.90 -17.88 -0.19
N LEU A 377 -7.69 -16.57 0.00
CA LEU A 377 -8.48 -15.77 0.95
C LEU A 377 -9.89 -15.40 0.45
N GLN A 378 -10.19 -15.65 -0.82
CA GLN A 378 -11.50 -15.33 -1.41
C GLN A 378 -12.52 -16.47 -1.21
N ILE A 379 -12.07 -17.64 -0.78
CA ILE A 379 -12.93 -18.81 -0.63
C ILE A 379 -13.54 -18.83 0.77
N GLN A 380 -14.78 -19.27 0.86
CA GLN A 380 -15.44 -19.49 2.13
C GLN A 380 -14.73 -20.61 2.89
N SER A 381 -14.09 -20.26 4.00
CA SER A 381 -13.41 -21.21 4.86
C SER A 381 -14.39 -21.97 5.77
N ASN A 382 -14.09 -23.24 6.02
CA ASN A 382 -14.69 -24.10 7.05
C ASN A 382 -13.73 -24.33 8.24
N GLY A 383 -12.65 -23.55 8.33
CA GLY A 383 -11.56 -23.71 9.30
C GLY A 383 -10.51 -24.75 8.91
N GLU A 384 -10.57 -25.31 7.72
CA GLU A 384 -9.55 -26.21 7.17
C GLU A 384 -8.79 -25.54 6.02
N PRO A 385 -7.53 -25.93 5.78
CA PRO A 385 -6.80 -25.50 4.60
C PRO A 385 -7.51 -25.91 3.30
N GLN A 386 -7.48 -25.03 2.30
CA GLN A 386 -8.15 -25.23 1.02
C GLN A 386 -7.17 -25.17 -0.16
N LEU A 387 -7.66 -25.43 -1.38
CA LEU A 387 -6.87 -25.35 -2.62
C LEU A 387 -5.58 -26.19 -2.62
N GLY A 388 -5.63 -27.38 -2.02
CA GLY A 388 -4.50 -28.28 -1.93
C GLY A 388 -3.44 -27.88 -0.89
N VAL A 389 -3.64 -26.80 -0.14
CA VAL A 389 -2.84 -26.52 1.05
C VAL A 389 -3.13 -27.60 2.09
N LYS A 390 -2.08 -28.11 2.73
CA LYS A 390 -2.15 -29.11 3.80
C LYS A 390 -1.97 -28.49 5.18
N GLN A 391 -0.98 -27.61 5.32
CA GLN A 391 -0.68 -26.90 6.56
C GLN A 391 0.26 -25.72 6.30
N VAL A 392 0.33 -24.83 7.27
CA VAL A 392 1.30 -23.74 7.35
C VAL A 392 2.45 -24.16 8.27
N LEU A 393 3.69 -23.87 7.87
CA LEU A 393 4.87 -24.04 8.72
C LEU A 393 5.39 -22.66 9.13
N LEU A 394 5.05 -22.24 10.35
CA LEU A 394 5.34 -20.93 10.90
C LEU A 394 6.74 -20.93 11.54
N THR A 395 7.72 -20.31 10.89
CA THR A 395 9.11 -20.36 11.38
C THR A 395 9.38 -19.40 12.52
N ALA A 396 10.21 -19.76 13.50
CA ALA A 396 10.65 -18.92 14.62
C ALA A 396 12.17 -18.85 14.69
N SER A 397 12.77 -17.72 15.08
CA SER A 397 14.23 -17.66 15.31
C SER A 397 14.70 -18.50 16.50
N GLY A 398 13.81 -18.80 17.44
CA GLY A 398 14.15 -19.43 18.72
C GLY A 398 14.59 -18.42 19.81
N GLY A 399 14.75 -17.14 19.46
CA GLY A 399 15.13 -16.08 20.38
C GLY A 399 16.58 -16.19 20.91
N PRO A 400 17.02 -15.23 21.75
CA PRO A 400 18.38 -15.21 22.31
C PRO A 400 18.72 -16.40 23.23
N PHE A 401 17.71 -17.14 23.71
CA PHE A 401 17.88 -18.20 24.71
C PHE A 401 17.65 -19.61 24.14
N LEU A 402 17.68 -19.76 22.82
CA LEU A 402 17.49 -21.04 22.12
C LEU A 402 18.28 -22.20 22.76
N ASN A 403 19.54 -21.92 23.16
CA ASN A 403 20.46 -22.90 23.71
C ASN A 403 20.62 -22.84 25.24
N PHE A 404 19.81 -22.04 25.95
CA PHE A 404 19.88 -21.94 27.40
C PHE A 404 19.20 -23.13 28.07
N SER A 405 19.75 -23.57 29.20
CA SER A 405 19.11 -24.52 30.10
C SER A 405 18.05 -23.82 30.98
N LEU A 406 17.14 -24.60 31.57
CA LEU A 406 16.14 -24.07 32.51
C LEU A 406 16.77 -23.30 33.68
N GLU A 407 17.91 -23.76 34.20
CA GLU A 407 18.63 -23.06 35.29
C GLU A 407 19.18 -21.71 34.84
N GLN A 408 19.67 -21.61 33.61
CA GLN A 408 20.14 -20.34 33.05
C GLN A 408 18.99 -19.34 32.83
N LEU A 409 17.80 -19.82 32.49
CA LEU A 409 16.63 -18.96 32.28
C LEU A 409 16.14 -18.27 33.57
N LYS A 410 16.43 -18.82 34.75
CA LYS A 410 16.02 -18.24 36.04
C LYS A 410 16.68 -16.88 36.32
N THR A 411 17.87 -16.64 35.77
CA THR A 411 18.67 -15.43 36.05
C THR A 411 18.73 -14.46 34.87
N VAL A 412 17.93 -14.70 33.83
CA VAL A 412 17.86 -13.83 32.64
C VAL A 412 17.38 -12.43 33.00
N THR A 413 18.08 -11.45 32.47
CA THR A 413 17.78 -10.02 32.64
C THR A 413 17.04 -9.43 31.43
N PRO A 414 16.33 -8.30 31.59
CA PRO A 414 15.71 -7.57 30.46
C PRO A 414 16.70 -7.20 29.35
N ALA A 415 17.92 -6.79 29.72
CA ALA A 415 18.96 -6.44 28.75
C ALA A 415 19.38 -7.63 27.88
N GLN A 416 19.48 -8.83 28.47
CA GLN A 416 19.75 -10.06 27.73
C GLN A 416 18.58 -10.44 26.82
N ALA A 417 17.35 -10.35 27.32
CA ALA A 417 16.15 -10.69 26.54
C ALA A 417 15.95 -9.75 25.34
N CYS A 418 16.37 -8.48 25.46
CA CYS A 418 16.27 -7.50 24.38
C CYS A 418 17.35 -7.66 23.29
N LYS A 419 18.37 -8.52 23.50
CA LYS A 419 19.49 -8.71 22.57
C LYS A 419 19.20 -9.85 21.58
N HIS A 420 18.27 -9.61 20.65
CA HIS A 420 17.89 -10.59 19.64
C HIS A 420 19.05 -10.87 18.64
N PRO A 421 19.30 -12.12 18.23
CA PRO A 421 20.44 -12.46 17.35
C PRO A 421 20.34 -11.89 15.93
N ASN A 422 19.15 -11.87 15.34
CA ASN A 422 18.99 -11.56 13.89
C ASN A 422 18.25 -10.25 13.59
N TRP A 423 17.57 -9.65 14.57
CA TRP A 423 16.58 -8.60 14.33
C TRP A 423 16.80 -7.44 15.30
N SER A 424 16.62 -6.21 14.81
CA SER A 424 16.56 -5.01 15.66
C SER A 424 15.09 -4.63 15.86
N MET A 425 14.57 -4.85 17.08
CA MET A 425 13.15 -4.74 17.40
C MET A 425 12.91 -3.94 18.68
N GLY A 426 11.64 -3.57 18.91
CA GLY A 426 11.22 -2.95 20.17
C GLY A 426 11.31 -3.92 21.35
N GLN A 427 11.48 -3.38 22.56
CA GLN A 427 11.74 -4.18 23.78
C GLN A 427 10.67 -5.25 24.04
N LYS A 428 9.38 -4.92 23.89
CA LYS A 428 8.26 -5.87 24.08
C LYS A 428 8.38 -7.08 23.17
N ILE A 429 8.54 -6.86 21.87
CA ILE A 429 8.67 -7.93 20.86
C ILE A 429 9.95 -8.74 21.11
N SER A 430 11.05 -8.11 21.52
CA SER A 430 12.27 -8.85 21.86
C SER A 430 12.09 -9.81 23.05
N VAL A 431 11.39 -9.37 24.11
CA VAL A 431 11.05 -10.25 25.24
C VAL A 431 10.08 -11.36 24.82
N ASP A 432 9.08 -11.04 24.00
CA ASP A 432 8.15 -12.03 23.47
C ASP A 432 8.85 -13.08 22.59
N SER A 433 9.82 -12.66 21.77
CA SER A 433 10.66 -13.58 20.99
C SER A 433 11.50 -14.47 21.90
N ALA A 434 12.07 -13.90 22.96
CA ALA A 434 12.84 -14.65 23.95
C ALA A 434 12.01 -15.70 24.70
N THR A 435 10.73 -15.44 24.97
CA THR A 435 9.81 -16.38 25.62
C THR A 435 9.08 -17.32 24.65
N LEU A 436 9.27 -17.16 23.34
CA LEU A 436 8.42 -17.69 22.26
C LEU A 436 6.94 -17.27 22.33
N MET A 437 6.57 -16.31 23.18
CA MET A 437 5.22 -15.74 23.15
C MET A 437 4.94 -15.02 21.83
N ASN A 438 5.95 -14.40 21.21
CA ASN A 438 5.79 -13.74 19.91
C ASN A 438 5.26 -14.74 18.87
N LYS A 439 5.84 -15.94 18.85
CA LYS A 439 5.41 -17.03 17.96
C LYS A 439 4.04 -17.59 18.33
N GLY A 440 3.68 -17.57 19.62
CA GLY A 440 2.33 -17.90 20.08
C GLY A 440 1.27 -16.94 19.56
N LEU A 441 1.53 -15.62 19.64
CA LEU A 441 0.66 -14.59 19.10
C LEU A 441 0.54 -14.69 17.57
N GLU A 442 1.65 -14.92 16.88
CA GLU A 442 1.67 -15.10 15.43
C GLU A 442 0.94 -16.39 14.98
N LEU A 443 0.92 -17.44 15.81
CA LEU A 443 0.12 -18.63 15.55
C LEU A 443 -1.37 -18.31 15.60
N ILE A 444 -1.83 -17.54 16.60
CA ILE A 444 -3.22 -17.07 16.68
C ILE A 444 -3.56 -16.22 15.46
N GLU A 445 -2.68 -15.27 15.13
CA GLU A 445 -2.82 -14.41 13.96
C GLU A 445 -2.93 -15.21 12.65
N ALA A 446 -2.11 -16.26 12.48
CA ALA A 446 -2.16 -17.12 11.30
C ALA A 446 -3.48 -17.91 11.21
N CYS A 447 -4.02 -18.36 12.35
CA CYS A 447 -5.31 -19.02 12.39
C CYS A 447 -6.43 -18.11 11.87
N HIS A 448 -6.44 -16.84 12.29
CA HIS A 448 -7.40 -15.86 11.79
C HIS A 448 -7.14 -15.48 10.33
N LEU A 449 -5.96 -14.94 9.99
CA LEU A 449 -5.65 -14.42 8.64
C LEU A 449 -5.90 -15.44 7.54
N PHE A 450 -5.51 -16.69 7.76
CA PHE A 450 -5.65 -17.75 6.77
C PHE A 450 -6.88 -18.62 7.00
N SER A 451 -7.71 -18.27 8.00
CA SER A 451 -8.96 -18.95 8.35
C SER A 451 -8.77 -20.46 8.50
N ILE A 452 -7.76 -20.88 9.28
CA ILE A 452 -7.41 -22.28 9.55
C ILE A 452 -7.37 -22.54 11.05
N LYS A 453 -7.74 -23.75 11.47
CA LYS A 453 -7.61 -24.18 12.87
C LYS A 453 -6.14 -24.35 13.27
N GLU A 454 -5.87 -24.19 14.56
CA GLU A 454 -4.52 -24.27 15.14
C GLU A 454 -3.74 -25.53 14.76
N GLN A 455 -4.41 -26.69 14.68
CA GLN A 455 -3.78 -27.96 14.31
C GLN A 455 -3.13 -27.96 12.91
N PHE A 456 -3.47 -27.00 12.05
CA PHE A 456 -2.90 -26.82 10.71
C PHE A 456 -1.75 -25.80 10.69
N VAL A 457 -1.32 -25.30 11.85
CA VAL A 457 -0.20 -24.38 12.00
C VAL A 457 0.92 -25.06 12.81
N THR A 458 1.95 -25.50 12.10
CA THR A 458 3.12 -26.12 12.71
C THR A 458 4.21 -25.08 12.94
N VAL A 459 4.61 -24.86 14.20
CA VAL A 459 5.74 -23.99 14.53
C VAL A 459 7.06 -24.74 14.33
N VAL A 460 7.99 -24.13 13.59
CA VAL A 460 9.32 -24.67 13.29
C VAL A 460 10.38 -23.67 13.72
N VAL A 461 11.39 -24.07 14.49
CA VAL A 461 12.50 -23.16 14.83
C VAL A 461 13.53 -23.19 13.71
N HIS A 462 13.79 -22.03 13.11
CA HIS A 462 14.76 -21.76 12.06
C HIS A 462 15.68 -20.61 12.50
N PRO A 463 16.82 -20.90 13.16
CA PRO A 463 17.67 -19.90 13.81
C PRO A 463 18.27 -18.85 12.88
N GLN A 464 18.43 -19.14 11.60
CA GLN A 464 18.99 -18.22 10.62
C GLN A 464 18.00 -17.13 10.17
N SER A 465 16.69 -17.36 10.34
CA SER A 465 15.63 -16.42 9.92
C SER A 465 15.71 -16.00 8.44
N ILE A 466 16.17 -16.90 7.56
CA ILE A 466 16.23 -16.70 6.10
C ILE A 466 14.95 -17.17 5.43
N ILE A 467 14.46 -18.35 5.81
CA ILE A 467 13.11 -18.78 5.47
C ILE A 467 12.17 -18.13 6.48
N HIS A 468 11.33 -17.22 6.01
CA HIS A 468 10.40 -16.48 6.85
C HIS A 468 9.12 -17.27 7.11
N SER A 469 8.69 -18.15 6.21
CA SER A 469 7.63 -19.13 6.48
C SER A 469 7.47 -20.08 5.31
N MET A 470 6.66 -21.12 5.47
CA MET A 470 6.36 -22.08 4.40
C MET A 470 4.90 -22.51 4.38
N VAL A 471 4.45 -22.94 3.20
CA VAL A 471 3.14 -23.56 2.97
C VAL A 471 3.38 -24.94 2.38
N GLN A 472 2.89 -25.97 3.07
CA GLN A 472 2.96 -27.35 2.60
C GLN A 472 1.67 -27.73 1.89
N TYR A 473 1.80 -28.44 0.76
CA TYR A 473 0.68 -28.88 -0.07
C TYR A 473 0.47 -30.40 0.03
N VAL A 474 -0.72 -30.86 -0.36
CA VAL A 474 -1.15 -32.26 -0.27
C VAL A 474 -0.40 -33.20 -1.21
N ASP A 475 0.22 -32.66 -2.26
CA ASP A 475 1.07 -33.40 -3.21
C ASP A 475 2.50 -33.65 -2.68
N GLY A 476 2.80 -33.15 -1.47
CA GLY A 476 4.11 -33.25 -0.84
C GLY A 476 5.04 -32.08 -1.11
N SER A 477 4.65 -31.13 -1.98
CA SER A 477 5.44 -29.92 -2.21
C SER A 477 5.38 -28.97 -1.00
N THR A 478 6.43 -28.18 -0.84
CA THR A 478 6.50 -27.12 0.18
C THR A 478 7.05 -25.88 -0.48
N LEU A 479 6.27 -24.80 -0.46
CA LEU A 479 6.69 -23.49 -0.94
C LEU A 479 7.18 -22.66 0.24
N ALA A 480 8.31 -22.00 0.06
CA ALA A 480 8.96 -21.17 1.08
C ALA A 480 9.23 -19.78 0.52
N GLN A 481 8.99 -18.74 1.32
CA GLN A 481 9.48 -17.41 1.01
C GLN A 481 10.78 -17.18 1.78
N MET A 482 11.82 -16.80 1.04
CA MET A 482 13.17 -16.59 1.54
C MET A 482 13.60 -15.14 1.34
N GLY A 483 14.33 -14.58 2.30
CA GLY A 483 14.84 -13.22 2.22
C GLY A 483 15.89 -12.92 3.29
N ASN A 484 16.57 -11.79 3.12
CA ASN A 484 17.33 -11.20 4.21
C ASN A 484 16.35 -10.71 5.30
N PRO A 485 16.71 -10.82 6.60
CA PRO A 485 15.85 -10.40 7.71
C PRO A 485 15.72 -8.87 7.77
N ASP A 486 14.92 -8.31 6.86
CA ASP A 486 14.63 -6.89 6.74
C ASP A 486 13.14 -6.66 6.45
N MET A 487 12.47 -5.94 7.35
CA MET A 487 11.05 -5.61 7.25
C MET A 487 10.69 -4.74 6.05
N CYS A 488 11.67 -4.14 5.37
CA CYS A 488 11.38 -3.40 4.15
C CYS A 488 10.80 -4.30 3.05
N THR A 489 11.18 -5.58 3.01
CA THR A 489 10.65 -6.55 2.05
C THR A 489 9.15 -6.79 2.21
N PRO A 490 8.64 -7.24 3.38
CA PRO A 490 7.20 -7.45 3.56
C PRO A 490 6.38 -6.16 3.50
N ILE A 491 6.92 -5.02 3.98
CA ILE A 491 6.24 -3.72 3.87
C ILE A 491 6.08 -3.32 2.40
N ALA A 492 7.14 -3.43 1.60
CA ALA A 492 7.08 -3.09 0.17
C ALA A 492 6.13 -4.01 -0.60
N HIS A 493 6.13 -5.30 -0.27
CA HIS A 493 5.17 -6.26 -0.80
C HIS A 493 3.72 -5.85 -0.48
N ALA A 494 3.42 -5.54 0.79
CA ALA A 494 2.07 -5.18 1.21
C ALA A 494 1.62 -3.82 0.65
N LEU A 495 2.53 -2.85 0.51
CA LEU A 495 2.25 -1.57 -0.15
C LEU A 495 1.84 -1.75 -1.62
N ALA A 496 2.62 -2.53 -2.38
CA ALA A 496 2.50 -2.63 -3.83
C ALA A 496 1.58 -3.76 -4.33
N TRP A 497 1.12 -4.64 -3.44
CA TRP A 497 0.35 -5.82 -3.82
C TRP A 497 -0.82 -5.47 -4.75
N PRO A 498 -1.03 -6.21 -5.86
CA PRO A 498 -0.38 -7.49 -6.22
C PRO A 498 0.97 -7.38 -6.95
N GLU A 499 1.46 -6.15 -7.19
CA GLU A 499 2.76 -5.92 -7.82
C GLU A 499 3.91 -5.95 -6.81
N ARG A 500 5.14 -5.77 -7.31
CA ARG A 500 6.34 -5.61 -6.49
C ARG A 500 7.02 -4.30 -6.84
N ILE A 501 7.54 -3.63 -5.81
CA ILE A 501 8.37 -2.43 -5.94
C ILE A 501 9.80 -2.72 -5.48
N GLN A 502 10.76 -1.97 -6.02
CA GLN A 502 12.16 -2.08 -5.64
C GLN A 502 12.38 -1.66 -4.18
N THR A 503 13.33 -2.26 -3.49
CA THR A 503 13.77 -1.82 -2.15
C THR A 503 15.29 -1.71 -2.10
N HIS A 504 15.82 -1.19 -1.01
CA HIS A 504 17.27 -1.18 -0.74
C HIS A 504 17.79 -2.51 -0.18
N VAL A 505 16.90 -3.49 0.07
CA VAL A 505 17.29 -4.79 0.61
C VAL A 505 18.08 -5.53 -0.47
N PRO A 506 19.33 -5.95 -0.19
CA PRO A 506 20.12 -6.68 -1.17
C PRO A 506 19.47 -8.04 -1.47
N PRO A 507 19.68 -8.61 -2.67
CA PRO A 507 19.30 -9.97 -2.96
C PRO A 507 19.91 -10.96 -1.96
N LEU A 508 19.20 -12.03 -1.64
CA LEU A 508 19.70 -13.10 -0.78
C LEU A 508 20.84 -13.85 -1.49
N ASP A 509 22.00 -13.96 -0.84
CA ASP A 509 23.12 -14.77 -1.30
C ASP A 509 23.13 -16.13 -0.61
N LEU A 510 22.76 -17.18 -1.34
CA LEU A 510 22.70 -18.55 -0.82
C LEU A 510 24.08 -19.14 -0.54
N PHE A 511 25.14 -18.64 -1.17
CA PHE A 511 26.50 -19.13 -0.91
C PHE A 511 27.05 -18.57 0.41
N VAL A 512 26.60 -17.37 0.81
CA VAL A 512 26.85 -16.83 2.15
C VAL A 512 26.06 -17.61 3.19
N HIS A 513 24.79 -17.90 2.91
CA HIS A 513 23.89 -18.66 3.78
C HIS A 513 23.86 -20.17 3.43
N SER A 514 25.03 -20.81 3.45
CA SER A 514 25.21 -22.20 2.99
C SER A 514 24.56 -23.28 3.87
N GLN A 515 24.05 -22.92 5.06
CA GLN A 515 23.40 -23.84 5.99
C GLN A 515 22.10 -23.23 6.53
N LEU A 516 21.02 -24.02 6.45
CA LEU A 516 19.69 -23.70 6.98
C LEU A 516 19.24 -24.83 7.91
N ASP A 517 19.12 -24.53 9.20
CA ASP A 517 18.75 -25.53 10.21
C ASP A 517 17.27 -25.43 10.58
N PHE A 518 16.67 -26.56 10.95
CA PHE A 518 15.30 -26.65 11.43
C PHE A 518 15.21 -27.58 12.63
N GLN A 519 14.46 -27.18 13.64
CA GLN A 519 14.18 -28.01 14.81
C GLN A 519 12.78 -27.74 15.38
N ALA A 520 12.26 -28.69 16.15
CA ALA A 520 11.02 -28.49 16.88
C ALA A 520 11.21 -27.47 18.02
N PRO A 521 10.18 -26.65 18.35
CA PRO A 521 10.23 -25.75 19.49
C PRO A 521 10.19 -26.53 20.81
N ASP A 522 10.95 -26.07 21.80
CA ASP A 522 10.95 -26.64 23.15
C ASP A 522 9.86 -26.00 24.02
N ILE A 523 8.69 -26.63 24.04
CA ILE A 523 7.52 -26.16 24.80
C ILE A 523 7.64 -26.37 26.31
N THR A 524 8.68 -27.06 26.78
CA THR A 524 8.95 -27.23 28.21
C THR A 524 9.76 -26.03 28.73
N ARG A 525 10.79 -25.61 27.97
CA ARG A 525 11.56 -24.39 28.28
C ARG A 525 10.78 -23.11 28.01
N PHE A 526 9.93 -23.11 26.98
CA PHE A 526 9.18 -21.95 26.53
C PHE A 526 7.67 -22.23 26.55
N PRO A 527 7.05 -22.28 27.75
CA PRO A 527 5.63 -22.65 27.90
C PRO A 527 4.67 -21.65 27.25
N SER A 528 5.07 -20.41 26.99
CA SER A 528 4.24 -19.38 26.34
C SER A 528 3.63 -19.84 25.03
N LEU A 529 4.36 -20.62 24.21
CA LEU A 529 3.83 -21.16 22.97
C LEU A 529 2.68 -22.14 23.22
N LYS A 530 2.78 -22.98 24.25
CA LYS A 530 1.70 -23.89 24.66
C LYS A 530 0.48 -23.11 25.16
N LEU A 531 0.68 -22.05 25.93
CA LEU A 531 -0.42 -21.20 26.41
C LEU A 531 -1.18 -20.55 25.25
N ALA A 532 -0.48 -20.04 24.24
CA ALA A 532 -1.10 -19.46 23.06
C ALA A 532 -1.91 -20.49 22.24
N ARG A 533 -1.39 -21.71 22.06
CA ARG A 533 -2.13 -22.81 21.43
C ARG A 533 -3.41 -23.13 22.18
N ASN A 534 -3.32 -23.28 23.50
CA ASN A 534 -4.48 -23.56 24.34
C ASN A 534 -5.52 -22.43 24.27
N ALA A 535 -5.08 -21.17 24.27
CA ALA A 535 -5.97 -20.02 24.12
C ALA A 535 -6.69 -20.01 22.76
N MET A 536 -5.98 -20.30 21.67
CA MET A 536 -6.57 -20.41 20.33
C MET A 536 -7.58 -21.56 20.25
N GLN A 537 -7.25 -22.71 20.83
CA GLN A 537 -8.13 -23.88 20.87
C GLN A 537 -9.39 -23.63 21.72
N ALA A 538 -9.26 -22.90 22.83
CA ALA A 538 -10.40 -22.49 23.65
C ALA A 538 -11.30 -21.48 22.92
N GLY A 539 -10.71 -20.64 22.04
CA GLY A 539 -11.42 -19.61 21.30
C GLY A 539 -12.08 -18.56 22.19
N GLY A 540 -13.00 -17.80 21.61
CA GLY A 540 -13.73 -16.77 22.35
C GLY A 540 -12.80 -15.65 22.82
N LEU A 541 -12.86 -15.33 24.11
CA LEU A 541 -12.09 -14.25 24.73
C LEU A 541 -10.68 -14.69 25.19
N ALA A 542 -10.35 -15.98 25.16
CA ALA A 542 -9.08 -16.49 25.65
C ALA A 542 -7.83 -15.87 24.98
N PRO A 543 -7.78 -15.67 23.65
CA PRO A 543 -6.68 -14.94 23.00
C PRO A 543 -6.49 -13.51 23.53
N SER A 544 -7.58 -12.78 23.79
CA SER A 544 -7.55 -11.43 24.36
C SER A 544 -7.02 -11.43 25.79
N ILE A 545 -7.45 -12.39 26.61
CA ILE A 545 -6.95 -12.58 27.99
C ILE A 545 -5.44 -12.85 27.97
N LEU A 546 -4.98 -13.75 27.09
CA LEU A 546 -3.57 -14.06 26.91
C LEU A 546 -2.76 -12.84 26.50
N ASN A 547 -3.22 -12.07 25.51
CA ASN A 547 -2.52 -10.87 25.06
C ASN A 547 -2.41 -9.82 26.18
N ALA A 548 -3.51 -9.52 26.85
CA ALA A 548 -3.58 -8.54 27.93
C ALA A 548 -2.65 -8.92 29.09
N ALA A 549 -2.68 -10.18 29.51
CA ALA A 549 -1.79 -10.68 30.56
C ALA A 549 -0.31 -10.62 30.16
N ASN A 550 -0.01 -10.95 28.90
CA ASN A 550 1.35 -10.92 28.39
C ASN A 550 1.93 -9.50 28.36
N GLU A 551 1.17 -8.51 27.89
CA GLU A 551 1.63 -7.11 27.88
C GLU A 551 2.00 -6.62 29.30
N ILE A 552 1.16 -6.95 30.28
CA ILE A 552 1.39 -6.57 31.69
C ILE A 552 2.60 -7.31 32.26
N ALA A 553 2.73 -8.62 32.02
CA ALA A 553 3.85 -9.43 32.49
C ALA A 553 5.18 -9.00 31.87
N VAL A 554 5.23 -8.76 30.56
CA VAL A 554 6.43 -8.26 29.87
C VAL A 554 6.83 -6.88 30.39
N SER A 555 5.86 -5.97 30.57
CA SER A 555 6.14 -4.66 31.15
C SER A 555 6.73 -4.77 32.55
N ALA A 556 6.20 -5.68 33.39
CA ALA A 556 6.73 -5.91 34.73
C ALA A 556 8.15 -6.51 34.70
N PHE A 557 8.42 -7.46 33.80
CA PHE A 557 9.77 -8.01 33.61
C PHE A 557 10.76 -6.93 33.15
N LEU A 558 10.38 -6.11 32.17
CA LEU A 558 11.22 -5.00 31.68
C LEU A 558 11.54 -3.99 32.80
N GLN A 559 10.61 -3.80 33.74
CA GLN A 559 10.78 -2.98 34.94
C GLN A 559 11.45 -3.72 36.10
N GLN A 560 11.95 -4.94 35.87
CA GLN A 560 12.62 -5.80 36.87
C GLN A 560 11.76 -6.12 38.10
N LYS A 561 10.43 -6.17 37.93
CA LYS A 561 9.47 -6.50 39.01
C LYS A 561 9.20 -8.00 39.14
N ILE A 562 9.41 -8.75 38.06
CA ILE A 562 9.28 -10.22 38.00
C ILE A 562 10.47 -10.80 37.22
N ALA A 563 10.76 -12.07 37.44
CA ALA A 563 11.76 -12.84 36.71
C ALA A 563 11.26 -13.31 35.33
N PHE A 564 12.18 -13.73 34.47
CA PHE A 564 11.86 -14.14 33.10
C PHE A 564 10.85 -15.30 33.02
N LEU A 565 11.02 -16.33 33.85
CA LEU A 565 10.12 -17.50 33.87
C LEU A 565 8.74 -17.18 34.44
N GLU A 566 8.63 -16.14 35.27
CA GLU A 566 7.38 -15.71 35.88
C GLU A 566 6.43 -15.05 34.87
N ILE A 567 6.93 -14.57 33.72
CA ILE A 567 6.10 -14.03 32.64
C ILE A 567 5.02 -15.04 32.25
N SER A 568 5.43 -16.27 31.93
CA SER A 568 4.50 -17.34 31.54
C SER A 568 3.57 -17.76 32.66
N GLN A 569 4.03 -17.70 33.92
CA GLN A 569 3.21 -18.04 35.09
C GLN A 569 2.11 -17.00 35.33
N VAL A 570 2.41 -15.71 35.12
CA VAL A 570 1.41 -14.64 35.20
C VAL A 570 0.35 -14.83 34.11
N VAL A 571 0.76 -15.12 32.88
CA VAL A 571 -0.17 -15.37 31.76
C VAL A 571 -1.06 -16.59 32.04
N GLU A 572 -0.48 -17.71 32.46
CA GLU A 572 -1.23 -18.92 32.81
C GLU A 572 -2.19 -18.67 33.97
N HIS A 573 -1.76 -17.95 35.01
CA HIS A 573 -2.62 -17.59 36.13
C HIS A 573 -3.83 -16.78 35.65
N THR A 574 -3.61 -15.74 34.84
CA THR A 574 -4.70 -14.88 34.35
C THR A 574 -5.69 -15.66 33.48
N LEU A 575 -5.20 -16.53 32.58
CA LEU A 575 -6.06 -17.41 31.77
C LEU A 575 -6.96 -18.32 32.62
N ASN A 576 -6.49 -18.75 33.78
CA ASN A 576 -7.25 -19.62 34.68
C ASN A 576 -8.25 -18.86 35.59
N HIS A 577 -8.10 -17.55 35.75
CA HIS A 577 -8.90 -16.74 36.70
C HIS A 577 -9.86 -15.78 36.00
N VAL A 578 -9.61 -15.40 34.75
CA VAL A 578 -10.55 -14.61 33.95
C VAL A 578 -11.48 -15.56 33.20
N GLN A 579 -12.78 -15.35 33.33
CA GLN A 579 -13.78 -16.20 32.68
C GLN A 579 -13.72 -16.05 31.16
N ASN A 580 -13.54 -17.17 30.44
CA ASN A 580 -13.69 -17.19 29.00
C ASN A 580 -15.18 -17.11 28.60
N GLY A 581 -15.45 -16.51 27.45
CA GLY A 581 -16.80 -16.31 26.91
C GLY A 581 -16.76 -16.08 25.41
N LEU A 582 -17.90 -15.72 24.83
CA LEU A 582 -17.98 -15.37 23.41
C LEU A 582 -17.35 -13.99 23.17
N ALA A 583 -16.57 -13.86 22.10
CA ALA A 583 -16.03 -12.59 21.62
C ALA A 583 -16.98 -11.99 20.57
N ASP A 584 -18.18 -11.61 21.00
CA ASP A 584 -19.29 -11.18 20.14
C ASP A 584 -19.28 -9.68 19.80
N SER A 585 -18.51 -8.88 20.54
CA SER A 585 -18.38 -7.44 20.30
C SER A 585 -17.00 -6.91 20.68
N ILE A 586 -16.62 -5.79 20.09
CA ILE A 586 -15.39 -5.07 20.45
C ILE A 586 -15.43 -4.60 21.90
N ASP A 587 -16.60 -4.16 22.39
CA ASP A 587 -16.76 -3.73 23.78
C ASP A 587 -16.50 -4.88 24.76
N THR A 588 -17.02 -6.08 24.48
CA THR A 588 -16.75 -7.30 25.26
C THR A 588 -15.26 -7.60 25.31
N ILE A 589 -14.56 -7.49 24.17
CA ILE A 589 -13.11 -7.70 24.06
C ILE A 589 -12.34 -6.68 24.90
N LEU A 590 -12.67 -5.39 24.80
CA LEU A 590 -11.99 -4.31 25.53
C LEU A 590 -12.22 -4.42 27.04
N GLN A 591 -13.44 -4.73 27.48
CA GLN A 591 -13.75 -4.96 28.90
C GLN A 591 -12.96 -6.16 29.44
N THR A 592 -12.85 -7.24 28.66
CA THR A 592 -12.10 -8.43 29.06
C THR A 592 -10.60 -8.17 29.10
N ASP A 593 -10.06 -7.40 28.15
CA ASP A 593 -8.67 -6.94 28.18
C ASP A 593 -8.39 -6.16 29.49
N GLN A 594 -9.25 -5.21 29.86
CA GLN A 594 -9.10 -4.46 31.11
C GLN A 594 -9.13 -5.36 32.35
N LEU A 595 -10.07 -6.30 32.43
CA LEU A 595 -10.15 -7.26 33.53
C LEU A 595 -8.90 -8.15 33.62
N ALA A 596 -8.44 -8.67 32.47
CA ALA A 596 -7.23 -9.49 32.41
C ALA A 596 -5.98 -8.71 32.84
N ARG A 597 -5.88 -7.42 32.48
CA ARG A 597 -4.79 -6.55 32.97
C ARG A 597 -4.82 -6.37 34.48
N GLN A 598 -6.01 -6.22 35.07
CA GLN A 598 -6.18 -6.11 36.53
C GLN A 598 -5.73 -7.39 37.24
N VAL A 599 -6.20 -8.56 36.78
CA VAL A 599 -5.82 -9.87 37.36
C VAL A 599 -4.32 -10.12 37.23
N ALA A 600 -3.73 -9.86 36.06
CA ALA A 600 -2.29 -10.01 35.84
C ALA A 600 -1.48 -9.09 36.77
N SER A 601 -1.92 -7.84 36.95
CA SER A 601 -1.27 -6.87 37.85
C SER A 601 -1.32 -7.32 39.31
N GLN A 602 -2.46 -7.84 39.76
CA GLN A 602 -2.61 -8.41 41.11
C GLN A 602 -1.66 -9.59 41.32
N ARG A 603 -1.53 -10.48 40.32
CA ARG A 603 -0.61 -11.61 40.37
C ARG A 603 0.84 -11.17 40.48
N ILE A 604 1.25 -10.14 39.75
CA ILE A 604 2.60 -9.55 39.84
C ILE A 604 2.87 -9.01 41.25
N THR A 605 1.91 -8.33 41.87
CA THR A 605 2.08 -7.83 43.25
C THR A 605 2.30 -8.97 44.25
N GLN A 606 1.64 -10.12 44.07
CA GLN A 606 1.83 -11.30 44.92
C GLN A 606 3.16 -12.02 44.71
N LEU A 607 3.78 -11.89 43.54
CA LEU A 607 5.10 -12.46 43.25
C LEU A 607 6.24 -11.55 43.72
N GLY A 608 6.01 -10.23 43.73
CA GLY A 608 6.99 -9.23 44.18
C GLY A 608 7.03 -8.99 45.69
N SER A 609 6.16 -9.64 46.47
CA SER A 609 6.16 -9.67 47.94
C SER A 609 6.84 -10.94 48.44
#